data_AF-H5XLK2-F1
#
_entry.id   AF-H5XLK2-F1
#
_cell.length_a   1.000
_cell.length_b   1.000
_cell.length_c   1.000
_cell.angle_alpha   90.00
_cell.angle_beta   90.00
_cell.angle_gamma   90.00
#
_symmetry.space_group_name_H-M   'P 1'
#
loop_
_entity.id
_entity.type
_entity.pdbx_description
1 polymer ?
#
loop_
_entity_poly.entity_id
_entity_poly.type
_entity_poly.pdbx_seq_one_letter_code
_entity_poly.pdbx_strand_id
1 'polypeptide(L)'
;MAATPDLYVKEVRTSLRNNSGAFGYSVMITCSLAMLSAQHSSPNPLQIMLFALGAVLSFLVVEAVATNVFRRSLGGEEKTKVVALGSSIGVLSVGVALGATAAAGAWLPVTAAWLVGSFAASTTYLLLNAVEMAIARRVEETRRLA
;
A
#
# COMPACT_ATOMS: atom_id res chain seq x y z
N MET A 1 42.13 4.91 -3.49
CA MET A 1 40.73 5.37 -3.43
C MET A 1 39.82 4.20 -3.78
N ALA A 2 39.36 3.44 -2.80
CA ALA A 2 38.47 2.29 -3.01
C ALA A 2 37.40 2.28 -1.91
N ALA A 3 36.37 3.12 -2.06
CA ALA A 3 35.28 3.25 -1.08
C ALA A 3 33.95 3.78 -1.68
N THR A 4 33.73 3.64 -2.99
CA THR A 4 32.53 4.17 -3.67
C THR A 4 31.41 3.16 -3.94
N PRO A 5 31.66 1.86 -4.26
CA PRO A 5 30.58 0.91 -4.53
C PRO A 5 29.72 0.63 -3.30
N ASP A 6 30.35 0.50 -2.14
CA ASP A 6 29.69 0.09 -0.89
C ASP A 6 28.82 1.21 -0.30
N LEU A 7 29.26 2.48 -0.43
CA LEU A 7 28.46 3.64 -0.06
C LEU A 7 27.24 3.80 -0.96
N TYR A 8 27.42 3.71 -2.29
CA TYR A 8 26.31 3.86 -3.23
C TYR A 8 25.23 2.78 -3.02
N VAL A 9 25.63 1.52 -2.87
CA VAL A 9 24.69 0.41 -2.60
C VAL A 9 23.94 0.63 -1.29
N LYS A 10 24.62 1.10 -0.24
CA LYS A 10 24.00 1.44 1.04
C LYS A 10 22.96 2.57 0.90
N GLU A 11 23.26 3.62 0.16
CA GLU A 11 22.34 4.74 -0.05
C GLU A 11 21.14 4.36 -0.93
N VAL A 12 21.35 3.58 -1.99
CA VAL A 12 20.25 3.01 -2.81
C VAL A 12 19.31 2.17 -1.95
N ARG A 13 19.86 1.29 -1.10
CA ARG A 13 19.07 0.45 -0.21
C ARG A 13 18.28 1.26 0.81
N THR A 14 18.85 2.37 1.29
CA THR A 14 18.20 3.30 2.22
C THR A 14 17.06 4.05 1.54
N SER A 15 17.27 4.56 0.33
CA SER A 15 16.24 5.25 -0.46
C SER A 15 15.06 4.35 -0.79
N LEU A 16 15.33 3.12 -1.27
CA LEU A 16 14.29 2.13 -1.54
C LEU A 16 13.46 1.82 -0.29
N ARG A 17 14.12 1.63 0.87
CA ARG A 17 13.42 1.37 2.12
C ARG A 17 12.50 2.51 2.51
N ASN A 18 13.00 3.75 2.49
CA ASN A 18 12.26 4.90 2.99
C ASN A 18 11.06 5.27 2.11
N ASN A 19 11.10 4.92 0.82
CA ASN A 19 10.05 5.28 -0.14
C ASN A 19 9.14 4.11 -0.55
N SER A 20 9.52 2.86 -0.29
CA SER A 20 8.84 1.66 -0.83
C SER A 20 7.32 1.63 -0.62
N GLY A 21 6.84 1.89 0.59
CA GLY A 21 5.40 1.86 0.89
C GLY A 21 4.61 2.97 0.18
N ALA A 22 5.10 4.21 0.21
CA ALA A 22 4.46 5.33 -0.47
C ALA A 22 4.48 5.15 -2.00
N PHE A 23 5.60 4.65 -2.53
CA PHE A 23 5.75 4.34 -3.94
C PHE A 23 4.78 3.23 -4.38
N GLY A 24 4.74 2.11 -3.64
CA GLY A 24 3.84 0.99 -3.94
C GLY A 24 2.36 1.40 -3.89
N TYR A 25 1.96 2.19 -2.88
CA TYR A 25 0.61 2.73 -2.81
C TYR A 25 0.29 3.64 -4.00
N SER A 26 1.23 4.50 -4.39
CA SER A 26 1.06 5.42 -5.53
C SER A 26 0.86 4.68 -6.85
N VAL A 27 1.67 3.65 -7.10
CA VAL A 27 1.51 2.76 -8.27
C VAL A 27 0.15 2.07 -8.20
N MET A 28 -0.19 1.47 -7.06
CA MET A 28 -1.45 0.74 -6.87
C MET A 28 -2.68 1.62 -7.13
N ILE A 29 -2.77 2.80 -6.50
CA ILE A 29 -3.96 3.63 -6.60
C ILE A 29 -4.13 4.23 -8.00
N THR A 30 -3.00 4.56 -8.66
CA THR A 30 -3.00 5.03 -10.06
C THR A 30 -3.46 3.93 -11.01
N CYS A 31 -2.93 2.72 -10.86
CA CYS A 31 -3.37 1.57 -11.64
C CYS A 31 -4.83 1.19 -11.34
N SER A 32 -5.31 1.40 -10.10
CA SER A 32 -6.72 1.17 -9.74
C SER A 32 -7.66 2.15 -10.42
N LEU A 33 -7.29 3.44 -10.48
CA LEU A 33 -8.03 4.45 -11.26
C LEU A 33 -8.07 4.08 -12.74
N ALA A 34 -6.93 3.68 -13.31
CA ALA A 34 -6.83 3.24 -14.70
C ALA A 34 -7.67 1.98 -14.97
N MET A 35 -7.69 1.02 -14.02
CA MET A 35 -8.47 -0.21 -14.10
C MET A 35 -9.98 0.07 -14.16
N LEU A 36 -10.49 0.96 -13.31
CA LEU A 36 -11.89 1.36 -13.37
C LEU A 36 -12.21 2.14 -14.64
N SER A 37 -11.30 3.03 -15.07
CA SER A 37 -11.46 3.79 -16.32
C SER A 37 -11.50 2.87 -17.55
N ALA A 38 -10.73 1.79 -17.54
CA ALA A 38 -10.73 0.79 -18.61
C ALA A 38 -12.06 0.00 -18.68
N GLN A 39 -12.73 -0.21 -17.54
CA GLN A 39 -14.01 -0.92 -17.47
C GLN A 39 -15.22 -0.02 -17.75
N HIS A 40 -15.16 1.24 -17.31
CA HIS A 40 -16.33 2.14 -17.24
C HIS A 40 -16.18 3.45 -18.02
N SER A 41 -15.17 3.59 -18.87
CA SER A 41 -14.76 4.84 -19.54
C SER A 41 -14.27 5.92 -18.55
N SER A 42 -13.93 7.11 -19.06
CA SER A 42 -13.36 8.19 -18.23
C SER A 42 -14.32 8.62 -17.12
N PRO A 43 -13.84 8.81 -15.88
CA PRO A 43 -14.71 9.21 -14.78
C PRO A 43 -15.26 10.62 -14.98
N ASN A 44 -16.49 10.83 -14.52
CA ASN A 44 -17.03 12.17 -14.31
C ASN A 44 -16.55 12.77 -12.97
N PRO A 45 -16.75 14.08 -12.71
CA PRO A 45 -16.25 14.73 -11.49
C PRO A 45 -16.74 14.10 -10.18
N LEU A 46 -17.99 13.64 -10.12
CA LEU A 46 -18.53 12.97 -8.93
C LEU A 46 -17.81 11.66 -8.66
N GLN A 47 -17.54 10.88 -9.70
CA GLN A 47 -16.80 9.62 -9.59
C GLN A 47 -15.36 9.83 -9.12
N ILE A 48 -14.70 10.91 -9.56
CA ILE A 48 -13.37 11.30 -9.05
C ILE A 48 -13.43 11.61 -7.55
N MET A 49 -14.43 12.37 -7.10
CA MET A 49 -14.62 12.68 -5.68
C MET A 49 -14.92 11.43 -4.84
N LEU A 50 -15.75 10.52 -5.36
CA LEU A 50 -16.03 9.24 -4.72
C LEU A 50 -14.78 8.37 -4.63
N PHE A 51 -13.97 8.32 -5.68
CA PHE A 51 -12.71 7.59 -5.68
C PHE A 51 -11.72 8.15 -4.66
N ALA A 52 -11.58 9.48 -4.59
CA ALA A 52 -10.75 10.12 -3.58
C ALA A 52 -11.27 9.84 -2.16
N LEU A 53 -12.59 9.93 -1.96
CA LEU A 53 -13.23 9.65 -0.67
C LEU A 53 -13.00 8.20 -0.23
N GLY A 54 -13.16 7.22 -1.13
CA GLY A 54 -12.96 5.82 -0.82
C GLY A 54 -11.52 5.53 -0.38
N ALA A 55 -10.55 6.09 -1.10
CA ALA A 55 -9.15 6.01 -0.72
C ALA A 55 -8.89 6.61 0.68
N VAL A 56 -9.39 7.82 0.98
CA VAL A 56 -9.19 8.46 2.29
C VAL A 56 -9.88 7.69 3.42
N LEU A 57 -11.12 7.24 3.21
CA LEU A 57 -11.88 6.47 4.19
C LEU A 57 -11.17 5.17 4.57
N SER A 58 -10.47 4.53 3.64
CA SER A 58 -9.71 3.31 3.95
C SER A 58 -8.63 3.55 5.01
N PHE A 59 -7.89 4.66 4.93
CA PHE A 59 -6.87 5.01 5.92
C PHE A 59 -7.51 5.27 7.28
N LEU A 60 -8.61 6.03 7.31
CA LEU A 60 -9.35 6.30 8.54
C LEU A 60 -9.84 5.01 9.20
N VAL A 61 -10.41 4.09 8.42
CA VAL A 61 -10.92 2.80 8.93
C VAL A 61 -9.77 1.93 9.43
N VAL A 62 -8.70 1.78 8.65
CA VAL A 62 -7.54 0.95 9.04
C VAL A 62 -6.85 1.52 10.28
N GLU A 63 -6.68 2.84 10.36
CA GLU A 63 -6.12 3.51 11.53
C GLU A 63 -7.02 3.35 12.75
N ALA A 64 -8.33 3.57 12.61
CA ALA A 64 -9.28 3.34 13.69
C ALA A 64 -9.23 1.90 14.19
N VAL A 65 -9.17 0.91 13.30
CA VAL A 65 -9.04 -0.51 13.69
C VAL A 65 -7.70 -0.76 14.41
N ALA A 66 -6.59 -0.26 13.87
CA ALA A 66 -5.26 -0.44 14.45
C ALA A 66 -5.11 0.18 15.85
N THR A 67 -5.80 1.30 16.09
CA THR A 67 -5.72 2.06 17.35
C THR A 67 -6.82 1.70 18.36
N ASN A 68 -7.67 0.71 18.07
CA ASN A 68 -8.90 0.44 18.84
C ASN A 68 -9.77 1.69 18.99
N VAL A 69 -10.13 2.31 17.86
CA VAL A 69 -10.90 3.55 17.74
C VAL A 69 -10.19 4.71 18.44
N PHE A 70 -8.92 4.94 18.08
CA PHE A 70 -8.07 6.02 18.60
C PHE A 70 -7.83 5.98 20.11
N ARG A 71 -8.13 4.86 20.77
CA ARG A 71 -7.89 4.65 22.21
C ARG A 71 -6.43 4.35 22.54
N ARG A 72 -5.64 3.91 21.54
CA ARG A 72 -4.21 3.66 21.67
C ARG A 72 -3.42 4.68 20.85
N SER A 73 -2.39 5.27 21.47
CA SER A 73 -1.37 6.01 20.73
C SER A 73 -0.62 5.03 19.82
N LEU A 74 -0.31 5.44 18.60
CA LEU A 74 0.53 4.67 17.68
C LEU A 74 1.99 4.50 18.17
N GLY A 75 2.39 5.15 19.28
CA GLY A 75 3.69 4.96 19.92
C GLY A 75 4.85 5.58 19.14
N GLY A 76 5.80 6.20 19.85
CA GLY A 76 6.91 6.95 19.25
C GLY A 76 7.86 6.10 18.40
N GLU A 77 8.33 6.71 17.31
CA GLU A 77 9.39 6.26 16.37
C GLU A 77 9.83 4.81 16.51
N GLU A 78 9.04 3.88 15.97
CA GLU A 78 9.51 2.53 15.77
C GLU A 78 10.62 2.58 14.70
N LYS A 79 11.89 2.59 15.14
CA LYS A 79 13.08 2.53 14.28
C LYS A 79 13.06 1.22 13.49
N THR A 80 12.28 1.21 12.43
CA THR A 80 12.03 0.03 11.59
C THR A 80 13.27 -0.21 10.74
N LYS A 81 14.26 -0.88 11.33
CA LYS A 81 15.43 -1.43 10.63
C LYS A 81 15.02 -2.69 9.85
N VAL A 82 14.01 -2.57 8.98
CA VAL A 82 13.56 -3.70 8.15
C VAL A 82 13.77 -3.29 6.72
N VAL A 83 14.78 -3.89 6.10
CA VAL A 83 15.45 -3.33 4.94
C VAL A 83 15.17 -4.16 3.70
N ALA A 84 14.70 -3.48 2.64
CA ALA A 84 14.71 -3.85 1.22
C ALA A 84 13.94 -5.10 0.76
N LEU A 85 13.62 -6.07 1.63
CA LEU A 85 12.80 -7.24 1.29
C LEU A 85 11.36 -6.86 0.91
N GLY A 86 10.83 -5.73 1.43
CA GLY A 86 9.48 -5.25 1.13
C GLY A 86 9.24 -4.82 -0.33
N SER A 87 10.29 -4.51 -1.10
CA SER A 87 10.14 -3.99 -2.48
C SER A 87 9.59 -5.05 -3.44
N SER A 88 10.09 -6.28 -3.36
CA SER A 88 9.60 -7.40 -4.19
C SER A 88 8.28 -7.97 -3.68
N ILE A 89 8.05 -7.86 -2.37
CA ILE A 89 6.86 -8.40 -1.73
C ILE A 89 5.63 -7.51 -2.00
N GLY A 90 5.82 -6.19 -2.12
CA GLY A 90 4.74 -5.26 -2.48
C GLY A 90 4.06 -5.53 -3.83
N VAL A 91 4.67 -6.32 -4.73
CA VAL A 91 4.04 -6.77 -5.98
C VAL A 91 2.76 -7.57 -5.71
N LEU A 92 2.76 -8.41 -4.65
CA LEU A 92 1.59 -9.19 -4.26
C LEU A 92 0.49 -8.27 -3.72
N SER A 93 0.82 -7.39 -2.77
CA SER A 93 -0.11 -6.36 -2.28
C SER A 93 -0.74 -5.54 -3.41
N VAL A 94 0.06 -5.07 -4.37
CA VAL A 94 -0.42 -4.32 -5.53
C VAL A 94 -1.34 -5.18 -6.39
N GLY A 95 -0.93 -6.39 -6.73
CA GLY A 95 -1.70 -7.29 -7.60
C GLY A 95 -3.06 -7.66 -7.01
N VAL A 96 -3.10 -8.03 -5.72
CA VAL A 96 -4.36 -8.38 -5.04
C VAL A 96 -5.24 -7.15 -4.86
N ALA A 97 -4.69 -5.98 -4.54
CA ALA A 97 -5.44 -4.73 -4.47
C ALA A 97 -6.07 -4.35 -5.83
N LEU A 98 -5.32 -4.53 -6.93
CA LEU A 98 -5.85 -4.33 -8.28
C LEU A 98 -6.96 -5.34 -8.62
N GLY A 99 -6.81 -6.60 -8.21
CA GLY A 99 -7.86 -7.61 -8.31
C GLY A 99 -9.13 -7.22 -7.56
N ALA A 100 -9.00 -6.65 -6.36
CA ALA A 100 -10.14 -6.14 -5.59
C ALA A 100 -10.83 -4.96 -6.30
N THR A 101 -10.06 -4.03 -6.88
CA THR A 101 -10.60 -2.95 -7.71
C THR A 101 -11.33 -3.48 -8.95
N ALA A 102 -10.74 -4.45 -9.64
CA ALA A 102 -11.34 -5.06 -10.82
C ALA A 102 -12.65 -5.77 -10.46
N ALA A 103 -12.69 -6.51 -9.36
CA ALA A 103 -13.91 -7.16 -8.87
C ALA A 103 -15.01 -6.14 -8.51
N ALA A 104 -14.65 -5.03 -7.85
CA ALA A 104 -15.58 -3.94 -7.58
C ALA A 104 -16.14 -3.31 -8.87
N GLY A 105 -15.28 -3.13 -9.88
CA GLY A 105 -15.69 -2.69 -11.22
C GLY A 105 -16.68 -3.64 -11.90
N ALA A 106 -16.40 -4.94 -11.83
CA ALA A 106 -17.20 -5.96 -12.50
C ALA A 106 -18.57 -6.22 -11.86
N TRP A 107 -18.72 -6.03 -10.55
CA TRP A 107 -19.91 -6.49 -9.81
C TRP A 107 -20.77 -5.37 -9.23
N LEU A 108 -20.30 -4.12 -9.20
CA LEU A 108 -21.04 -3.01 -8.63
C LEU A 108 -21.58 -2.07 -9.72
N PRO A 109 -22.67 -1.33 -9.43
CA PRO A 109 -23.08 -0.22 -10.27
C PRO A 109 -21.93 0.77 -10.48
N VAL A 110 -21.79 1.29 -11.70
CA VAL A 110 -20.66 2.12 -12.15
C VAL A 110 -20.27 3.18 -11.11
N THR A 111 -21.21 3.98 -10.62
CA THR A 111 -20.93 5.05 -9.65
C THR A 111 -20.42 4.51 -8.30
N ALA A 112 -20.98 3.41 -7.81
CA ALA A 112 -20.56 2.79 -6.55
C ALA A 112 -19.16 2.16 -6.67
N ALA A 113 -18.81 1.63 -7.84
CA ALA A 113 -17.51 1.01 -8.11
C ALA A 113 -16.33 1.99 -7.90
N TRP A 114 -16.52 3.29 -8.12
CA TRP A 114 -15.45 4.29 -7.88
C TRP A 114 -15.13 4.46 -6.39
N LEU A 115 -16.15 4.55 -5.54
CA LEU A 115 -15.98 4.62 -4.09
C LEU A 115 -15.44 3.30 -3.53
N VAL A 116 -16.11 2.20 -3.86
CA VAL A 116 -15.79 0.88 -3.28
C VAL A 116 -14.49 0.34 -3.85
N GLY A 117 -14.19 0.58 -5.13
CA GLY A 117 -12.96 0.14 -5.77
C GLY A 117 -11.72 0.75 -5.11
N SER A 118 -11.66 2.07 -4.98
CA SER A 118 -10.54 2.75 -4.28
C SER A 118 -10.45 2.35 -2.80
N PHE A 119 -11.58 2.26 -2.09
CA PHE A 119 -11.61 1.82 -0.69
C PHE A 119 -11.07 0.40 -0.52
N ALA A 120 -11.53 -0.54 -1.36
CA ALA A 120 -11.10 -1.93 -1.33
C ALA A 120 -9.62 -2.07 -1.71
N ALA A 121 -9.17 -1.35 -2.74
CA ALA A 121 -7.77 -1.34 -3.18
C ALA A 121 -6.84 -0.88 -2.04
N SER A 122 -7.14 0.29 -1.47
CA SER A 122 -6.33 0.88 -0.42
C SER A 122 -6.34 0.05 0.87
N THR A 123 -7.50 -0.46 1.28
CA THR A 123 -7.59 -1.35 2.45
C THR A 123 -6.78 -2.63 2.24
N THR A 124 -6.96 -3.28 1.08
CA THR A 124 -6.24 -4.51 0.73
C THR A 124 -4.74 -4.29 0.70
N TYR A 125 -4.28 -3.20 0.06
CA TYR A 125 -2.88 -2.83 0.00
C TYR A 125 -2.31 -2.60 1.40
N LEU A 126 -2.97 -1.79 2.24
CA LEU A 126 -2.49 -1.47 3.59
C LEU A 126 -2.35 -2.72 4.45
N LEU A 127 -3.36 -3.60 4.45
CA LEU A 127 -3.36 -4.81 5.26
C LEU A 127 -2.34 -5.84 4.78
N LEU A 128 -2.26 -6.09 3.47
CA LEU A 128 -1.28 -7.02 2.93
C LEU A 128 0.13 -6.48 3.10
N ASN A 129 0.38 -5.20 2.82
CA ASN A 129 1.69 -4.60 3.02
C ASN A 129 2.10 -4.67 4.50
N ALA A 130 1.17 -4.50 5.45
CA ALA A 130 1.45 -4.69 6.87
C ALA A 130 1.84 -6.14 7.21
N VAL A 131 1.14 -7.14 6.65
CA VAL A 131 1.47 -8.56 6.81
C VAL A 131 2.86 -8.86 6.22
N GLU A 132 3.13 -8.38 5.02
CA GLU A 132 4.39 -8.52 4.31
C GLU A 132 5.56 -7.94 5.12
N MET A 133 5.37 -6.75 5.70
CA MET A 133 6.34 -6.13 6.60
C MET A 133 6.53 -6.93 7.90
N ALA A 134 5.46 -7.48 8.48
CA ALA A 134 5.55 -8.31 9.67
C ALA A 134 6.31 -9.62 9.41
N ILE A 135 6.08 -10.26 8.26
CA ILE A 135 6.82 -11.45 7.83
C ILE A 135 8.30 -11.11 7.62
N ALA A 136 8.59 -10.01 6.90
CA ALA A 136 9.96 -9.57 6.66
C ALA A 136 10.72 -9.31 7.98
N ARG A 137 10.06 -8.68 8.97
CA ARG A 137 10.59 -8.50 10.34
C ARG A 137 10.96 -9.83 10.98
N ARG A 138 10.04 -10.80 10.99
CA ARG A 138 10.25 -12.12 11.60
C ARG A 138 11.41 -12.89 10.96
N VAL A 139 11.51 -12.85 9.64
CA VAL A 139 12.61 -13.49 8.90
C VAL A 139 13.96 -12.85 9.25
N GLU A 140 14.01 -11.51 9.34
CA GLU A 140 15.23 -10.80 9.72
C GLU A 140 15.64 -11.09 11.18
N GLU A 141 14.69 -11.13 12.11
CA GLU A 141 14.92 -11.53 13.51
C GLU A 141 15.51 -12.94 13.59
N THR A 142 14.93 -13.90 12.87
CA THR A 142 15.41 -15.28 12.84
C THR A 142 16.83 -15.38 12.30
N ARG A 143 17.15 -14.61 11.25
CA ARG A 143 18.49 -14.59 10.65
C ARG A 143 19.55 -13.94 11.53
N ARG A 144 19.16 -13.08 12.49
CA ARG A 144 20.11 -12.50 13.46
C ARG A 144 20.40 -13.43 14.64
N LEU A 145 19.51 -14.40 14.90
CA LEU A 145 19.65 -15.36 16.00
C LEU A 145 20.37 -16.65 15.57
N ALA A 146 20.42 -16.94 14.27
CA ALA A 146 21.20 -18.02 13.67
C ALA A 146 22.63 -17.57 13.30
#